data_AF-A0A161SP77-F1
#
_entry.id   AF-A0A161SP77-F1
#
_cell.length_a   1.000
_cell.length_b   1.000
_cell.length_c   1.000
_cell.angle_alpha   90.00
_cell.angle_beta   90.00
_cell.angle_gamma   90.00
#
_symmetry.space_group_name_H-M   'P 1'
#
loop_
_entity.id
_entity.type
_entity.pdbx_description
1 polymer ?
#
loop_
_entity_poly.entity_id
_entity_poly.type
_entity_poly.pdbx_seq_one_letter_code
_entity_poly.pdbx_strand_id
1 'polypeptide(L)'
;MKFQWTLLLGLILAIIVAWFAIVNVDPVPVNYVFGTSEWPLIIVILVSALLGAAVSGFVSMFRTIMQQRKIKRLEREVNEKEIMIADQQNEIATLQHAASAFTPEEDAEIRDNNLGGDSRNS
;
A
#
# COMPACT_ATOMS: atom_id res chain seq x y z
N MET A 1 15.35 8.09 13.37
CA MET A 1 16.41 9.02 12.92
C MET A 1 15.85 10.26 12.21
N LYS A 2 15.05 10.14 11.13
CA LYS A 2 14.62 11.29 10.28
C LYS A 2 13.80 12.36 11.03
N PHE A 3 12.92 11.94 11.95
CA PHE A 3 12.04 12.87 12.67
C PHE A 3 12.81 13.81 13.62
N GLN A 4 13.89 13.34 14.24
CA GLN A 4 14.74 14.18 15.09
C GLN A 4 15.48 15.24 14.27
N TRP A 5 15.96 14.88 13.08
CA TRP A 5 16.59 15.83 12.14
C TRP A 5 15.59 16.88 11.63
N THR A 6 14.37 16.48 11.31
CA THR A 6 13.31 17.42 10.92
C THR A 6 12.95 18.38 12.06
N LEU A 7 12.84 17.89 13.30
CA LEU A 7 12.60 18.73 14.48
C LEU A 7 13.74 19.73 14.71
N LEU A 8 15.00 19.28 14.64
CA LEU A 8 16.15 20.15 14.81
C LEU A 8 16.20 21.24 13.73
N LEU A 9 15.99 20.88 12.46
CA LEU A 9 15.96 21.83 11.35
C LEU A 9 14.79 22.82 11.49
N GLY A 10 13.62 22.34 11.91
CA GLY A 10 12.46 23.18 12.18
C GLY A 10 12.70 24.17 13.32
N LEU A 11 13.42 23.76 14.37
CA LEU A 11 13.79 24.65 15.48
C LEU A 11 14.75 25.76 15.03
N ILE A 12 15.79 25.40 14.25
CA ILE A 12 16.73 26.37 13.69
C ILE A 12 15.97 27.37 12.80
N LEU A 13 15.08 26.88 11.93
CA LEU A 13 14.24 27.72 11.08
C LEU A 13 13.35 28.66 11.92
N ALA A 14 12.73 28.16 12.98
CA ALA A 14 11.88 28.96 13.86
C ALA A 14 12.66 30.11 14.52
N ILE A 15 13.90 29.86 14.95
CA ILE A 15 14.78 30.91 15.51
C ILE A 15 15.09 31.97 14.45
N ILE A 16 15.40 31.56 13.21
CA ILE A 16 15.67 32.49 12.10
C ILE A 16 14.43 33.35 11.79
N VAL A 17 13.25 32.74 11.74
CA VAL A 17 11.98 33.45 11.49
C VAL A 17 11.66 34.42 12.64
N ALA A 18 11.85 34.00 13.89
CA ALA A 18 11.65 34.86 15.06
C ALA A 18 12.62 36.05 15.06
N TRP A 19 13.89 35.82 14.74
CA TRP A 19 14.87 36.89 14.58
C TRP A 19 14.45 37.87 13.47
N PHE A 20 14.03 37.35 12.32
CA PHE A 20 13.53 38.16 11.21
C PHE A 20 12.31 38.99 11.62
N ALA A 21 11.40 38.43 12.41
CA ALA A 21 10.22 39.12 12.90
C ALA A 21 10.56 40.30 13.82
N ILE A 22 11.58 40.17 14.67
CA ILE A 22 12.05 41.26 15.54
C ILE A 22 12.63 42.40 14.70
N VAL A 23 13.50 42.08 13.73
CA VAL A 23 14.19 43.09 12.92
C VAL A 23 13.27 43.77 11.90
N ASN A 24 12.20 43.10 11.46
CA ASN A 24 11.26 43.59 10.44
C ASN A 24 9.87 43.86 11.02
N VAL A 25 9.82 44.33 12.29
CA VAL A 25 8.57 44.74 12.94
C VAL A 25 8.13 46.15 12.52
N ASP A 26 8.94 46.84 11.72
CA ASP A 26 8.62 48.18 11.25
C ASP A 26 7.32 48.19 10.42
N PRO A 27 6.41 49.13 10.69
CA PRO A 27 5.15 49.24 9.97
C PRO A 27 5.40 49.60 8.51
N VAL A 28 4.83 48.82 7.59
CA VAL A 28 4.88 49.07 6.14
C VAL A 28 3.44 49.24 5.65
N PRO A 29 3.16 50.23 4.79
CA PRO A 29 1.84 50.38 4.20
C PRO A 29 1.52 49.19 3.28
N VAL A 30 0.45 48.47 3.59
CA VAL A 30 -0.04 47.33 2.79
C VAL A 30 -1.38 47.69 2.18
N ASN A 31 -1.49 47.57 0.86
CA ASN A 31 -2.75 47.71 0.12
C ASN A 31 -3.36 46.33 -0.13
N TYR A 32 -4.50 46.06 0.49
CA TYR A 32 -5.23 44.79 0.39
C TYR A 32 -6.49 44.92 -0.49
N VAL A 33 -6.38 45.67 -1.59
CA VAL A 33 -7.42 45.90 -2.62
C VAL A 33 -8.54 46.83 -2.20
N PHE A 34 -9.03 46.73 -0.96
CA PHE A 34 -10.17 47.52 -0.45
C PHE A 34 -9.78 48.59 0.57
N GLY A 35 -8.49 48.77 0.81
CA GLY A 35 -7.97 49.72 1.78
C GLY A 35 -6.45 49.61 1.95
N THR A 36 -5.89 50.59 2.66
CA THR A 36 -4.47 50.63 3.03
C THR A 36 -4.35 50.66 4.56
N SER A 37 -3.48 49.83 5.11
CA SER A 37 -3.18 49.85 6.55
C SER A 37 -1.72 49.54 6.79
N GLU A 38 -1.18 50.08 7.87
CA GLU A 38 0.21 49.91 8.25
C GLU A 38 0.35 48.67 9.14
N TRP A 39 0.95 47.63 8.57
CA TRP A 39 1.22 46.38 9.27
C TRP A 39 2.68 45.99 9.06
N PRO A 40 3.32 45.34 10.05
CA PRO A 40 4.62 44.72 9.83
C PRO A 40 4.54 43.69 8.70
N LEU A 41 5.49 43.76 7.75
CA LEU A 41 5.49 42.89 6.56
C LEU A 41 5.52 41.39 6.93
N ILE A 42 6.15 41.04 8.06
CA ILE A 42 6.22 39.67 8.56
C ILE A 42 4.83 39.06 8.82
N ILE A 43 3.85 39.84 9.26
CA ILE A 43 2.49 39.33 9.51
C ILE A 43 1.86 38.86 8.20
N VAL A 44 2.02 39.64 7.13
CA VAL A 44 1.51 39.30 5.79
C VAL A 44 2.16 38.02 5.27
N ILE A 45 3.48 37.89 5.44
CA ILE A 45 4.24 36.70 5.04
C ILE A 45 3.77 35.48 5.83
N LEU A 46 3.63 35.59 7.15
CA LEU A 46 3.20 34.47 8.01
C LEU A 46 1.79 34.01 7.66
N VAL A 47 0.84 34.93 7.47
CA VAL A 47 -0.54 34.59 7.06
C VAL A 47 -0.53 33.91 5.69
N SER A 48 0.22 34.44 4.73
CA SER A 48 0.31 33.87 3.39
C SER A 48 0.94 32.47 3.39
N ALA A 49 2.02 32.29 4.16
CA ALA A 49 2.69 31.00 4.33
C ALA A 49 1.77 29.99 5.03
N LEU A 50 1.04 30.42 6.06
CA LEU A 50 0.07 29.58 6.76
C LEU A 50 -1.07 29.13 5.83
N LEU A 51 -1.60 30.04 5.00
CA LEU A 51 -2.60 29.70 3.99
C LEU A 51 -2.06 28.71 2.96
N GLY A 52 -0.83 28.92 2.46
CA GLY A 52 -0.17 27.97 1.56
C GLY A 52 0.01 26.59 2.20
N ALA A 53 0.43 26.54 3.46
CA ALA A 53 0.58 25.30 4.22
C ALA A 53 -0.78 24.61 4.45
N ALA A 54 -1.84 25.37 4.76
CA ALA A 54 -3.19 24.85 4.91
C ALA A 54 -3.68 24.21 3.60
N VAL A 55 -3.56 24.91 2.47
CA VAL A 55 -3.91 24.38 1.14
C VAL A 55 -3.12 23.11 0.83
N SER A 56 -1.81 23.12 1.03
CA SER A 56 -0.97 21.93 0.84
C SER A 56 -1.41 20.76 1.73
N GLY A 57 -1.74 21.04 2.99
CA GLY A 57 -2.29 20.07 3.94
C GLY A 57 -3.60 19.45 3.45
N PHE A 58 -4.54 20.27 2.96
CA PHE A 58 -5.80 19.79 2.40
C PHE A 58 -5.59 18.94 1.14
N VAL A 59 -4.72 19.36 0.22
CA VAL A 59 -4.38 18.60 -0.99
C VAL A 59 -3.75 17.25 -0.62
N SER A 60 -2.82 17.24 0.33
CA SER A 60 -2.17 16.03 0.83
C SER A 60 -3.21 15.08 1.45
N MET A 61 -4.07 15.58 2.34
CA MET A 61 -5.13 14.81 2.97
C MET A 61 -6.08 14.17 1.94
N PHE A 62 -6.53 14.96 0.96
CA PHE A 62 -7.39 14.46 -0.11
C PHE A 62 -6.72 13.34 -0.90
N ARG A 63 -5.44 13.51 -1.26
CA ARG A 63 -4.65 12.50 -1.97
C ARG A 63 -4.49 11.22 -1.14
N THR A 64 -4.21 11.34 0.16
CA THR A 64 -4.11 10.20 1.08
C THR A 64 -5.42 9.42 1.15
N ILE A 65 -6.56 10.09 1.28
CA ILE A 65 -7.88 9.42 1.31
C ILE A 65 -8.14 8.68 -0.01
N MET A 66 -7.85 9.31 -1.15
CA MET A 66 -8.02 8.67 -2.45
C MET A 66 -7.12 7.43 -2.60
N GLN A 67 -5.86 7.52 -2.12
CA GLN A 67 -4.92 6.40 -2.13
C GLN A 67 -5.40 5.26 -1.23
N GLN A 68 -5.90 5.55 -0.02
CA GLN A 68 -6.46 4.53 0.86
C GLN A 68 -7.66 3.80 0.24
N ARG A 69 -8.54 4.52 -0.48
CA ARG A 69 -9.65 3.89 -1.21
C ARG A 69 -9.15 2.95 -2.31
N LYS A 70 -8.11 3.35 -3.04
CA LYS A 70 -7.47 2.50 -4.06
C LYS A 70 -6.85 1.26 -3.43
N ILE A 71 -6.13 1.40 -2.31
CA ILE A 71 -5.54 0.28 -1.58
C ILE A 71 -6.63 -0.72 -1.18
N LYS A 72 -7.72 -0.26 -0.55
CA LYS A 72 -8.83 -1.15 -0.18
C LYS A 72 -9.48 -1.87 -1.36
N ARG A 73 -9.58 -1.20 -2.52
CA ARG A 73 -10.10 -1.84 -3.74
C ARG A 73 -9.14 -2.92 -4.23
N LEU A 74 -7.85 -2.60 -4.33
CA LEU A 74 -6.82 -3.55 -4.76
C LEU A 74 -6.73 -4.75 -3.81
N GLU A 75 -6.81 -4.53 -2.50
CA GLU A 75 -6.84 -5.60 -1.48
C GLU A 75 -8.02 -6.56 -1.70
N ARG A 76 -9.20 -6.04 -2.05
CA ARG A 76 -10.37 -6.88 -2.39
C ARG A 76 -10.16 -7.68 -3.67
N GLU A 77 -9.68 -7.03 -4.73
CA GLU A 77 -9.41 -7.69 -6.01
C GLU A 77 -8.35 -8.80 -5.87
N VAL A 78 -7.36 -8.62 -4.99
CA VAL A 78 -6.37 -9.67 -4.67
C VAL A 78 -7.03 -10.83 -3.93
N ASN A 79 -7.81 -10.56 -2.88
CA ASN A 79 -8.48 -11.61 -2.11
C ASN A 79 -9.47 -12.43 -2.96
N GLU A 80 -10.26 -11.77 -3.81
CA GLU A 80 -11.17 -12.46 -4.74
C GLU A 80 -10.40 -13.41 -5.68
N LYS A 81 -9.26 -12.97 -6.21
CA LYS A 81 -8.41 -13.83 -7.06
C LYS A 81 -7.79 -14.98 -6.28
N GLU A 82 -7.35 -14.77 -5.04
CA GLU A 82 -6.83 -15.83 -4.18
C GLU A 82 -7.88 -16.91 -3.90
N ILE A 83 -9.13 -16.51 -3.64
CA ILE A 83 -10.27 -17.43 -3.46
C ILE A 83 -10.53 -18.23 -4.75
N MET A 84 -10.55 -17.58 -5.91
CA MET A 84 -10.75 -18.26 -7.20
C MET A 84 -9.64 -19.28 -7.48
N ILE A 85 -8.38 -18.95 -7.19
CA ILE A 85 -7.25 -19.87 -7.36
C ILE A 85 -7.41 -21.09 -6.44
N ALA A 86 -7.80 -20.88 -5.19
CA ALA A 86 -8.03 -21.97 -4.24
C ALA A 86 -9.17 -22.90 -4.69
N ASP A 87 -10.26 -22.35 -5.22
CA ASP A 87 -11.40 -23.13 -5.73
C ASP A 87 -11.00 -23.97 -6.97
N GLN A 88 -10.27 -23.36 -7.92
CA GLN A 88 -9.74 -24.06 -9.08
C GLN A 88 -8.77 -25.18 -8.70
N GLN A 89 -7.91 -24.96 -7.69
CA GLN A 89 -7.02 -26.01 -7.18
C GLN A 89 -7.78 -27.18 -6.55
N ASN A 90 -8.86 -26.89 -5.83
CA ASN A 90 -9.71 -27.92 -5.25
C ASN A 90 -10.42 -28.73 -6.36
N GLU A 91 -10.95 -28.07 -7.39
CA GLU A 91 -11.55 -28.73 -8.54
C GLU A 91 -10.54 -29.64 -9.26
N ILE A 92 -9.32 -29.15 -9.54
CA ILE A 92 -8.25 -29.96 -10.15
C ILE A 92 -7.92 -31.18 -9.29
N ALA A 93 -7.82 -31.02 -7.96
CA ALA A 93 -7.55 -32.13 -7.05
C ALA A 93 -8.67 -33.19 -7.07
N THR A 94 -9.93 -32.78 -7.13
CA THR A 94 -11.07 -33.71 -7.25
C THR A 94 -11.08 -34.45 -8.58
N LEU A 95 -10.81 -33.76 -9.69
CA LEU A 95 -10.73 -34.37 -11.02
C LEU A 95 -9.56 -35.36 -11.11
N GLN A 96 -8.42 -35.03 -10.50
CA GLN A 96 -7.27 -35.93 -10.44
C GLN A 96 -7.54 -37.17 -9.59
N HIS A 97 -8.23 -37.03 -8.46
CA HIS A 97 -8.69 -38.16 -7.64
C HIS A 97 -9.72 -39.03 -8.36
N ALA A 98 -10.64 -38.43 -9.12
CA ALA A 98 -11.57 -39.18 -9.94
C ALA A 98 -10.83 -39.92 -11.06
N ALA A 99 -9.91 -39.26 -11.76
CA ALA A 99 -9.13 -39.87 -12.84
C ALA A 99 -8.26 -41.05 -12.37
N SER A 100 -7.65 -40.96 -11.19
CA SER A 100 -6.87 -42.07 -10.60
C SER A 100 -7.73 -43.23 -10.11
N ALA A 101 -9.02 -43.02 -9.86
CA ALA A 101 -9.97 -44.10 -9.57
C ALA A 101 -10.46 -44.84 -10.84
N PHE A 102 -10.21 -44.31 -12.04
CA PHE A 102 -10.58 -44.92 -13.32
C PHE A 102 -9.40 -45.54 -14.08
N THR A 103 -8.18 -45.49 -13.56
CA THR A 103 -7.09 -46.39 -13.98
C THR A 103 -7.24 -47.71 -13.21
N PRO A 104 -7.68 -48.82 -13.84
CA PRO A 104 -7.60 -50.13 -13.22
C PRO A 104 -6.13 -50.42 -12.96
N GLU A 105 -5.81 -50.93 -11.77
CA GLU A 105 -4.50 -51.50 -11.46
C GLU A 105 -4.08 -52.48 -12.57
N GLU A 106 -3.07 -52.13 -13.37
CA GLU A 106 -2.42 -53.03 -14.33
C GLU A 106 -1.23 -53.75 -13.66
N ASP A 107 -1.36 -54.07 -12.37
CA ASP A 107 -0.22 -54.46 -11.54
C ASP A 107 -0.50 -55.67 -10.62
N ALA A 108 -1.69 -56.29 -10.65
CA ALA A 108 -2.11 -57.24 -9.62
C ALA A 108 -2.60 -58.63 -10.10
N GLU A 109 -2.18 -59.15 -11.26
CA GLU A 109 -2.52 -60.54 -11.61
C GLU A 109 -1.52 -61.27 -12.54
N ILE A 110 -0.22 -61.32 -12.19
CA ILE A 110 0.68 -62.39 -12.68
C ILE A 110 1.58 -62.85 -11.52
N ARG A 111 0.98 -63.33 -10.43
CA ARG A 111 1.73 -63.97 -9.33
C ARG A 111 1.06 -65.25 -8.80
N ASP A 112 0.29 -65.97 -9.60
CA ASP A 112 -0.13 -67.33 -9.22
C ASP A 112 -0.67 -68.08 -10.42
N ASN A 113 0.16 -68.82 -11.17
CA ASN A 113 -0.21 -69.97 -12.01
C ASN A 113 0.94 -70.41 -12.92
N ASN A 114 2.07 -70.86 -12.34
CA ASN A 114 2.83 -71.97 -12.93
C ASN A 114 3.77 -72.64 -11.91
N LEU A 115 3.18 -73.19 -10.86
CA LEU A 115 3.81 -74.25 -10.06
C LEU A 115 2.82 -75.43 -10.06
N GLY A 116 3.08 -76.44 -10.89
CA GLY A 116 2.39 -77.72 -10.81
C GLY A 116 2.26 -78.44 -12.14
N GLY A 117 3.20 -79.32 -12.45
CA GLY A 117 3.08 -80.19 -13.63
C GLY A 117 4.32 -81.01 -13.92
N ASP A 118 4.73 -81.82 -12.94
CA ASP A 118 5.67 -82.91 -13.13
C ASP A 118 5.18 -83.92 -14.21
N SER A 119 6.15 -84.67 -14.74
CA SER A 119 6.05 -86.03 -15.27
C SER A 119 5.81 -86.29 -16.79
N ARG A 120 6.80 -87.04 -17.34
CA ARG A 120 6.80 -87.96 -18.51
C ARG A 120 7.11 -87.29 -19.86
N ASN A 121 8.08 -87.73 -20.67
CA ASN A 121 8.35 -89.10 -21.10
C ASN A 121 9.59 -89.14 -22.05
N SER A 122 10.35 -90.25 -22.02
CA SER A 122 11.25 -90.80 -23.07
C SER A 122 12.51 -90.02 -23.48
#